data_AF-A0A3E2NLI8-F1
#
_entry.id   AF-A0A3E2NLI8-F1
#
_cell.length_a   1.000
_cell.length_b   1.000
_cell.length_c   1.000
_cell.angle_alpha   90.00
_cell.angle_beta   90.00
_cell.angle_gamma   90.00
#
_symmetry.space_group_name_H-M   'P 1'
#
loop_
_entity.id
_entity.type
_entity.pdbx_description
1 polymer ?
#
loop_
_entity_poly.entity_id
_entity_poly.type
_entity_poly.pdbx_seq_one_letter_code
_entity_poly.pdbx_strand_id
1 'polypeptide(L)'
;MNNIKAIDDYLLNRLAPADALLFEANTLLNVDLAADVKHQQNTHSMVREYGRQAIKAEIIAVQKTLAEAPQHRNFMQRIAHLFKK
;
A
#
# COMPACT_ATOMS: atom_id res chain seq x y z
N MET A 1 -10.28 -25.21 -5.54
CA MET A 1 -10.47 -24.15 -6.56
C MET A 1 -9.82 -22.89 -6.01
N ASN A 2 -8.95 -22.23 -6.77
CA ASN A 2 -8.13 -21.13 -6.23
C ASN A 2 -8.97 -19.85 -6.10
N ASN A 3 -9.21 -19.36 -4.88
CA ASN A 3 -10.05 -18.19 -4.59
C ASN A 3 -9.30 -16.84 -4.67
N ILE A 4 -8.01 -16.83 -5.03
CA ILE A 4 -7.16 -15.62 -5.04
C ILE A 4 -7.82 -14.45 -5.75
N LYS A 5 -8.39 -14.67 -6.95
CA LYS A 5 -9.03 -13.58 -7.71
C LYS A 5 -10.23 -12.97 -6.96
N ALA A 6 -11.08 -13.80 -6.36
CA ALA A 6 -12.26 -13.31 -5.63
C ALA A 6 -11.84 -12.54 -4.37
N ILE A 7 -10.83 -13.06 -3.66
CA ILE A 7 -10.23 -12.39 -2.50
C ILE A 7 -9.63 -11.05 -2.91
N ASP A 8 -8.88 -11.00 -4.02
CA ASP A 8 -8.27 -9.76 -4.51
C ASP A 8 -9.31 -8.74 -4.95
N ASP A 9 -10.36 -9.16 -5.67
CA ASP A 9 -11.43 -8.27 -6.07
C ASP A 9 -12.18 -7.71 -4.86
N TYR A 10 -12.36 -8.50 -3.80
CA TYR A 10 -12.90 -8.04 -2.52
C TYR A 10 -11.96 -7.03 -1.82
N LEU A 11 -10.71 -7.42 -1.56
CA LEU A 11 -9.73 -6.60 -0.84
C LEU A 11 -9.40 -5.28 -1.55
N LEU A 12 -9.50 -5.26 -2.88
CA LEU A 12 -9.22 -4.08 -3.71
C LEU A 12 -10.49 -3.27 -4.05
N ASN A 13 -11.63 -3.55 -3.40
CA ASN A 13 -12.91 -2.87 -3.59
C ASN A 13 -13.38 -2.84 -5.05
N ARG A 14 -13.21 -3.96 -5.77
CA ARG A 14 -13.60 -4.13 -7.18
C ARG A 14 -14.95 -4.82 -7.34
N LEU A 15 -15.47 -5.42 -6.28
CA LEU A 15 -16.79 -6.05 -6.28
C LEU A 15 -17.90 -4.99 -6.24
N ALA A 16 -19.04 -5.30 -6.87
CA ALA A 16 -20.26 -4.54 -6.66
C ALA A 16 -20.71 -4.68 -5.19
N PRO A 17 -21.45 -3.70 -4.62
CA PRO A 17 -21.82 -3.73 -3.19
C PRO A 17 -22.55 -5.02 -2.75
N ALA A 18 -23.44 -5.55 -3.58
CA ALA A 18 -24.15 -6.79 -3.28
C ALA A 18 -23.22 -8.02 -3.24
N ASP A 19 -22.27 -8.10 -4.18
CA ASP A 19 -21.29 -9.18 -4.25
C ASP A 19 -20.28 -9.09 -3.09
N ALA A 20 -19.90 -7.87 -2.70
CA ALA A 20 -19.05 -7.64 -1.53
C ALA A 20 -19.73 -8.13 -0.25
N LEU A 21 -21.02 -7.82 -0.06
CA LEU A 21 -21.79 -8.26 1.10
C LEU A 21 -21.94 -9.79 1.14
N LEU A 22 -22.21 -10.42 -0.02
CA LEU A 22 -22.26 -11.87 -0.13
C LEU A 22 -20.91 -12.52 0.19
N PHE A 23 -19.82 -11.93 -0.31
CA PHE A 23 -18.47 -12.40 -0.04
C PHE A 23 -18.11 -12.30 1.45
N GLU A 24 -18.49 -11.20 2.11
CA GLU A 24 -18.29 -11.01 3.55
C GLU A 24 -19.06 -12.07 4.36
N ALA A 25 -20.34 -12.31 4.04
CA ALA A 25 -21.13 -13.35 4.68
C ALA A 25 -20.50 -14.75 4.50
N ASN A 26 -20.03 -15.07 3.30
CA ASN A 26 -19.35 -16.34 3.04
C ASN A 26 -18.04 -16.47 3.82
N THR A 27 -17.29 -15.37 3.96
CA THR A 27 -16.04 -15.35 4.74
C THR A 27 -16.31 -15.58 6.22
N LEU A 28 -17.42 -15.07 6.76
CA LEU A 28 -17.81 -15.31 8.15
C LEU A 28 -18.22 -16.77 8.42
N LEU A 29 -18.81 -17.43 7.44
CA LEU A 29 -19.31 -18.81 7.56
C LEU A 29 -18.25 -19.87 7.25
N ASN A 30 -17.20 -19.50 6.52
CA ASN A 30 -16.17 -20.42 6.06
C ASN A 30 -14.79 -20.04 6.63
N VAL A 31 -14.32 -20.84 7.60
CA VAL A 31 -13.05 -20.62 8.31
C VAL A 31 -11.84 -20.69 7.37
N ASP A 32 -11.86 -21.59 6.38
CA ASP A 32 -10.76 -21.72 5.42
C ASP A 32 -10.69 -20.48 4.52
N LEU A 33 -11.84 -19.97 4.07
CA LEU A 33 -11.90 -18.72 3.30
C LEU A 33 -11.42 -17.52 4.13
N ALA A 34 -11.78 -17.44 5.42
CA ALA A 34 -11.29 -16.40 6.31
C ALA A 34 -9.76 -16.44 6.46
N ALA A 35 -9.18 -17.64 6.59
CA ALA A 35 -7.73 -17.81 6.65
C ALA A 35 -7.05 -17.38 5.34
N ASP A 36 -7.61 -17.77 4.19
CA ASP A 36 -7.10 -17.37 2.87
C ASP A 36 -7.15 -15.85 2.67
N VAL A 37 -8.26 -15.20 3.05
CA VAL A 37 -8.39 -13.73 3.02
C VAL A 37 -7.32 -13.08 3.88
N LYS A 38 -7.08 -13.62 5.08
CA LYS A 38 -6.06 -13.08 5.99
C LYS A 38 -4.66 -13.22 5.42
N HIS A 39 -4.33 -14.37 4.84
CA HIS A 39 -3.05 -14.59 4.18
C HIS A 39 -2.84 -13.62 3.02
N GLN A 40 -3.85 -13.44 2.17
CA GLN A 40 -3.75 -12.52 1.03
C GLN A 40 -3.59 -11.06 1.49
N GLN A 41 -4.31 -10.64 2.55
CA GLN A 41 -4.17 -9.31 3.13
C GLN A 41 -2.76 -9.08 3.70
N ASN A 42 -2.18 -10.08 4.37
CA ASN A 42 -0.81 -10.01 4.88
C ASN A 42 0.20 -9.91 3.73
N THR A 43 0.02 -10.70 2.67
CA THR A 43 0.85 -10.65 1.45
C THR A 43 0.83 -9.25 0.82
N HIS A 44 -0.35 -8.69 0.58
CA HIS A 44 -0.50 -7.32 0.06
C HIS A 44 0.20 -6.30 0.95
N SER A 45 0.07 -6.43 2.27
CA SER A 45 0.72 -5.52 3.22
C SER A 45 2.23 -5.61 3.12
N MET A 46 2.80 -6.82 3.06
CA MET A 46 4.24 -7.03 2.93
C MET A 46 4.79 -6.46 1.62
N VAL A 47 4.13 -6.74 0.49
CA VAL A 47 4.51 -6.19 -0.82
C VAL A 47 4.46 -4.67 -0.81
N ARG A 48 3.41 -4.08 -0.23
CA ARG A 48 3.26 -2.62 -0.12
C ARG A 48 4.36 -2.00 0.73
N GLU A 49 4.67 -2.56 1.90
CA GLU A 49 5.72 -2.02 2.76
C GLU A 49 7.09 -2.12 2.11
N TYR A 50 7.39 -3.25 1.44
CA TYR A 50 8.63 -3.41 0.68
C TYR A 50 8.75 -2.36 -0.44
N GLY A 51 7.71 -2.20 -1.25
CA GLY A 51 7.69 -1.18 -2.31
C GLY A 51 7.84 0.25 -1.76
N ARG A 52 7.17 0.56 -0.64
CA ARG A 52 7.28 1.86 0.04
C ARG A 52 8.70 2.11 0.55
N GLN A 53 9.40 1.09 1.06
CA GLN A 53 10.78 1.21 1.49
C GLN A 53 11.72 1.52 0.31
N ALA A 54 11.53 0.86 -0.84
CA ALA A 54 12.30 1.13 -2.05
C ALA A 54 12.11 2.57 -2.55
N ILE A 55 10.86 3.02 -2.69
CA ILE A 55 10.54 4.39 -3.10
C ILE A 55 11.12 5.42 -2.10
N LYS A 56 11.03 5.13 -0.78
CA LYS A 56 11.62 6.00 0.24
C LYS A 56 13.14 6.11 0.08
N ALA A 57 13.83 5.02 -0.23
CA ALA A 57 15.26 5.02 -0.45
C ALA A 57 15.64 5.88 -1.67
N GLU A 58 14.87 5.79 -2.76
CA GLU A 58 15.06 6.64 -3.96
C GLU A 58 14.86 8.12 -3.64
N ILE A 59 13.79 8.47 -2.91
CA ILE A 59 13.54 9.85 -2.47
C ILE A 59 14.70 10.38 -1.61
N ILE A 60 15.21 9.58 -0.68
CA ILE A 60 16.34 9.97 0.19
C ILE A 60 17.60 10.21 -0.66
N ALA A 61 17.87 9.36 -1.65
CA ALA A 61 19.02 9.50 -2.53
C ALA A 61 18.96 10.83 -3.31
N VAL A 62 17.81 11.12 -3.94
CA VAL A 62 17.60 12.39 -4.67
C VAL A 62 17.67 13.59 -3.72
N GLN A 63 17.05 13.50 -2.54
CA GLN A 63 17.11 14.55 -1.53
C GLN A 63 18.55 14.88 -1.13
N LYS A 64 19.40 13.86 -0.94
CA LYS A 64 20.81 14.05 -0.59
C LYS A 64 21.55 14.81 -1.69
N THR A 65 21.39 14.40 -2.95
CA THR A 65 21.99 15.08 -4.10
C THR A 65 21.57 16.55 -4.18
N LEU A 66 20.28 16.83 -3.98
CA LEU A 66 19.76 18.20 -4.01
C LEU A 66 20.21 19.05 -2.80
N ALA A 67 20.46 18.42 -1.65
CA ALA A 67 20.93 19.12 -0.46
C ALA A 67 22.41 19.53 -0.55
N GLU A 68 23.25 18.71 -1.19
CA GLU A 68 24.69 18.95 -1.35
C GLU A 68 25.00 19.99 -2.45
N ALA A 69 24.12 20.12 -3.45
CA ALA A 69 24.24 21.02 -4.57
C ALA A 69 23.85 22.48 -4.22
N PRO A 70 24.78 23.45 -4.22
CA PRO A 70 24.49 24.84 -3.82
C PRO A 70 23.34 25.50 -4.61
N GLN A 71 23.19 25.14 -5.89
CA GLN A 71 22.16 25.65 -6.79
C GLN A 71 20.72 25.25 -6.38
N HIS A 72 20.55 24.23 -5.54
CA HIS A 72 19.24 23.73 -5.10
C HIS A 72 18.88 24.14 -3.66
N ARG A 73 19.69 24.99 -3.01
CA ARG A 73 19.49 25.43 -1.62
C ARG A 73 18.12 26.06 -1.37
N ASN A 74 17.68 26.97 -2.24
CA ASN A 74 16.38 27.64 -2.12
C ASN A 74 15.21 26.64 -2.23
N PHE A 75 15.34 25.62 -3.08
CA PHE A 75 14.35 24.57 -3.23
C PHE A 75 14.23 23.72 -1.96
N MET A 76 15.36 23.28 -1.41
CA MET A 76 15.40 22.52 -0.16
C MET A 76 14.85 23.31 1.03
N GLN A 77 15.11 24.62 1.09
CA GLN A 77 14.52 25.50 2.10
C GLN A 77 13.00 25.60 1.97
N ARG A 78 12.45 25.71 0.75
CA ARG A 78 11.00 25.73 0.52
C ARG A 78 10.35 24.44 0.98
N ILE A 79 10.94 23.28 0.64
CA ILE A 79 10.47 21.97 1.12
C ILE A 79 10.46 21.93 2.64
N ALA A 80 11.56 22.31 3.29
CA ALA A 80 11.65 22.29 4.76
C ALA A 80 10.57 23.16 5.43
N HIS A 81 10.21 24.31 4.83
CA HIS A 81 9.14 25.16 5.33
C HIS A 81 7.75 24.54 5.23
N LEU A 82 7.49 23.63 4.27
CA LEU A 82 6.20 22.92 4.20
C LEU A 82 5.95 22.03 5.42
N PHE A 83 7.01 21.60 6.09
CA PHE A 83 6.96 20.70 7.26
C PHE A 83 7.22 21.42 8.58
N LYS A 84 7.51 22.74 8.56
CA LYS A 84 7.58 23.57 9.75
C LYS A 84 6.16 24.04 10.11
N LYS A 85 5.52 23.30 11.00
CA LYS A 85 4.46 23.84 11.87
C LYS A 85 5.10 24.43 13.11
#